data_AF-A0A938RHJ5-F1
#
_entry.id   AF-A0A938RHJ5-F1
#
_cell.length_a   1.000
_cell.length_b   1.000
_cell.length_c   1.000
_cell.angle_alpha   90.00
_cell.angle_beta   90.00
_cell.angle_gamma   90.00
#
_symmetry.space_group_name_H-M   'P 1'
#
loop_
_entity.id
_entity.type
_entity.pdbx_description
1 polymer ?
#
loop_
_entity_poly.entity_id
_entity_poly.type
_entity_poly.pdbx_seq_one_letter_code
_entity_poly.pdbx_strand_id
1 'polypeptide(L)'
;MGYLNTKTLGYNVKQTVLEELNLFVKVSLTPTLDAIYLMRKNLLDRKTIESTYGIKYSRQCWSFELRVSSMENYTFVMAYVSLLGLGGGPLPLPGGGIFSF
;
A
#
# COMPACT_ATOMS: atom_id res chain seq x y z
N MET A 1 17.68 -5.07 -26.78
CA MET A 1 17.72 -5.29 -25.32
C MET A 1 17.97 -3.95 -24.63
N GLY A 2 16.97 -3.37 -23.97
CA GLY A 2 17.14 -2.14 -23.19
C GLY A 2 16.32 -2.25 -21.90
N TYR A 3 17.01 -2.30 -20.75
CA TYR A 3 16.36 -2.31 -19.43
C TYR A 3 16.25 -0.87 -18.94
N LEU A 4 15.04 -0.32 -18.90
CA LEU A 4 14.74 0.92 -18.20
C LEU A 4 14.37 0.58 -16.75
N ASN A 5 15.24 0.92 -15.81
CA ASN A 5 14.97 0.81 -14.38
C ASN A 5 14.47 2.16 -13.87
N THR A 6 13.16 2.39 -13.92
CA THR A 6 12.54 3.60 -13.38
C THR A 6 12.23 3.38 -11.90
N LYS A 7 13.01 3.99 -11.01
CA LYS A 7 12.73 4.04 -9.57
C LYS A 7 11.91 5.29 -9.28
N THR A 8 10.59 5.14 -9.17
CA THR A 8 9.69 6.25 -8.84
C THR A 8 9.56 6.38 -7.32
N LEU A 9 10.21 7.38 -6.73
CA LEU A 9 10.00 7.80 -5.33
C LEU A 9 8.97 8.93 -5.34
N GLY A 10 7.74 8.65 -4.90
CA GLY A 10 6.70 9.66 -4.74
C GLY A 10 6.47 9.96 -3.25
N TYR A 11 6.55 11.23 -2.85
CA TYR A 11 6.13 11.70 -1.53
C TYR A 11 4.83 12.51 -1.68
N ASN A 12 3.79 12.20 -0.91
CA ASN A 12 2.55 12.97 -0.89
C ASN A 12 2.26 13.35 0.56
N VAL A 13 2.62 14.58 0.93
CA VAL A 13 2.46 15.12 2.29
C VAL A 13 1.12 15.85 2.34
N LYS A 14 0.07 15.16 2.80
CA LYS A 14 -1.21 15.83 3.08
C LYS A 14 -1.13 16.47 4.47
N GLN A 15 -0.87 17.78 4.50
CA GLN A 15 -1.03 18.60 5.70
C GLN A 15 -2.51 18.94 5.86
N THR A 16 -3.27 18.04 6.50
CA THR A 16 -4.59 18.38 7.04
C THR A 16 -4.42 18.56 8.55
N VAL A 17 -5.08 19.56 9.11
CA VAL A 17 -4.91 20.14 10.45
C VAL A 17 -5.37 19.19 11.58
N LEU A 18 -4.68 18.06 11.67
CA LEU A 18 -4.61 17.08 12.75
C LEU A 18 -3.18 16.54 12.62
N GLU A 19 -2.35 16.63 13.65
CA GLU A 19 -0.92 16.30 13.54
C GLU A 19 -0.68 14.79 13.35
N GLU A 20 -1.09 14.22 12.22
CA GLU A 20 -0.94 12.82 11.88
C GLU A 20 0.16 12.67 10.81
N LEU A 21 1.26 12.05 11.20
CA LEU A 21 2.31 11.66 10.28
C LEU A 21 1.91 10.35 9.60
N ASN A 22 1.47 10.46 8.35
CA ASN A 22 1.18 9.34 7.47
C ASN A 22 2.36 9.09 6.54
N LEU A 23 3.18 8.09 6.84
CA LEU A 23 4.31 7.66 6.03
C LEU A 23 3.92 6.44 5.20
N PHE A 24 4.00 6.55 3.88
CA PHE A 24 3.79 5.45 2.95
C PHE A 24 5.04 5.22 2.12
N VAL A 25 5.58 4.01 2.18
CA VAL A 25 6.76 3.59 1.44
C VAL A 25 6.40 2.37 0.63
N LYS A 26 6.63 2.45 -0.67
CA LYS A 26 6.52 1.32 -1.59
C LYS A 26 7.86 1.12 -2.29
N VAL A 27 8.37 -0.10 -2.26
CA VAL A 27 9.61 -0.47 -2.92
C VAL A 27 9.34 -1.65 -3.85
N SER A 28 9.57 -1.46 -5.15
CA SER A 28 9.55 -2.55 -6.12
C SER A 28 10.89 -3.26 -6.09
N LEU A 29 10.90 -4.49 -5.55
CA LEU A 29 12.10 -5.32 -5.44
C LEU A 29 12.38 -6.03 -6.77
N THR A 30 11.33 -6.48 -7.45
CA THR A 30 11.39 -7.10 -8.77
C THR A 30 10.17 -6.65 -9.60
N PRO A 31 10.11 -6.95 -10.91
CA PRO A 31 8.93 -6.62 -11.73
C PRO A 31 7.63 -7.27 -11.27
N THR A 32 7.71 -8.27 -10.38
CA THR A 32 6.56 -9.03 -9.87
C THR A 32 6.39 -8.90 -8.37
N LEU A 33 7.31 -8.25 -7.64
CA LEU A 33 7.31 -8.21 -6.18
C LEU A 33 7.48 -6.78 -5.67
N ASP A 34 6.49 -6.32 -4.95
CA ASP A 34 6.47 -5.04 -4.25
C ASP A 34 6.44 -5.26 -2.74
N ALA A 35 7.27 -4.53 -2.01
CA ALA A 35 7.19 -4.37 -0.57
C ALA A 35 6.48 -3.06 -0.24
N ILE A 36 5.57 -3.09 0.71
CA ILE A 36 4.75 -1.95 1.14
C ILE A 36 4.92 -1.78 2.65
N TYR A 37 5.21 -0.57 3.09
CA TYR A 37 5.22 -0.19 4.49
C TYR A 37 4.40 1.08 4.67
N LEU A 38 3.45 1.04 5.61
CA LEU A 38 2.57 2.15 5.89
C LEU A 38 2.57 2.37 7.39
N MET A 39 2.99 3.56 7.82
CA MET A 39 3.05 3.95 9.22
C MET A 39 2.22 5.19 9.42
N ARG A 40 1.26 5.12 10.34
CA ARG A 40 0.45 6.25 10.78
C ARG A 40 0.78 6.54 12.24
N LYS A 41 1.23 7.76 12.51
CA LYS A 41 1.58 8.21 13.86
C LYS A 41 0.83 9.48 14.21
N ASN A 42 0.23 9.54 15.40
CA ASN A 42 -0.31 10.77 15.94
C ASN A 42 0.79 11.53 16.67
N LEU A 43 1.08 12.76 16.27
CA LEU A 43 2.07 13.61 16.89
C LEU A 43 1.50 14.36 18.10
N LEU A 44 0.17 14.59 18.18
CA LEU A 44 -0.49 15.19 19.34
C LEU A 44 -0.33 14.32 20.60
N ASP A 45 -0.52 13.00 20.46
CA ASP A 45 -0.49 12.04 21.59
C ASP A 45 0.83 11.25 21.69
N ARG A 46 1.81 11.55 20.81
CA ARG A 46 3.05 10.75 20.63
C ARG A 46 2.82 9.24 20.46
N LYS A 47 1.61 8.80 20.09
CA LYS A 47 1.24 7.39 19.93
C LYS A 47 1.39 6.92 18.49
N THR A 48 1.93 5.72 18.33
CA THR A 48 1.98 5.02 17.05
C THR A 48 0.61 4.36 16.84
N ILE A 49 -0.22 4.97 15.99
CA ILE A 49 -1.60 4.53 15.78
C ILE A 49 -1.63 3.21 15.03
N GLU A 50 -0.83 3.10 13.96
CA GLU A 50 -0.93 1.97 13.02
C GLU A 50 0.39 1.76 12.27
N SER A 51 0.89 0.52 12.29
CA SER A 51 2.04 0.09 11.48
C SER A 51 1.62 -1.11 10.63
N THR A 52 1.61 -0.92 9.32
CA THR A 52 1.23 -1.94 8.34
C THR A 52 2.43 -2.34 7.49
N TYR A 53 2.68 -3.64 7.44
CA TYR A 53 3.68 -4.28 6.59
C TYR A 53 2.96 -5.07 5.52
N GLY A 54 3.40 -4.95 4.27
CA GLY A 54 2.75 -5.61 3.15
C GLY A 54 3.75 -6.13 2.13
N ILE A 55 3.40 -7.27 1.52
CA ILE A 55 4.10 -7.83 0.37
C ILE A 55 3.06 -8.10 -0.69
N LYS A 56 3.32 -7.62 -1.89
CA LYS A 56 2.46 -7.83 -3.05
C LYS A 56 3.24 -8.54 -4.14
N TYR A 57 2.73 -9.69 -4.56
CA TYR A 57 3.19 -10.42 -5.72
C TYR A 57 2.19 -10.26 -6.87
N SER A 58 2.65 -9.85 -8.04
CA SER A 58 1.82 -9.64 -9.22
C SER A 58 2.38 -10.44 -10.39
N ARG A 59 1.54 -11.28 -11.01
CA ARG A 59 1.89 -12.08 -12.18
C ARG A 59 0.76 -11.98 -13.21
N GLN A 60 1.02 -12.35 -14.45
CA GLN A 60 0.09 -12.21 -15.58
C GLN A 60 -1.35 -12.60 -15.18
N CYS A 61 -2.25 -11.60 -15.22
CA CYS A 61 -3.67 -11.71 -14.92
C CYS A 61 -4.06 -12.01 -13.45
N TRP A 62 -3.13 -12.00 -12.49
CA TRP A 62 -3.44 -12.16 -11.07
C TRP A 62 -2.43 -11.50 -10.12
N SER A 63 -2.89 -11.03 -8.97
CA SER A 63 -2.01 -10.57 -7.91
C SER A 63 -2.42 -11.13 -6.56
N PHE A 64 -1.42 -11.45 -5.76
CA PHE A 64 -1.57 -11.81 -4.36
C PHE A 64 -0.96 -10.71 -3.50
N GLU A 65 -1.65 -10.31 -2.44
CA GLU A 65 -1.14 -9.32 -1.50
C GLU A 65 -1.42 -9.75 -0.07
N LEU A 66 -0.38 -9.76 0.75
CA LEU A 66 -0.47 -10.03 2.18
C LEU A 66 -0.16 -8.74 2.93
N ARG A 67 -1.01 -8.37 3.88
CA ARG A 67 -0.81 -7.23 4.78
C ARG A 67 -0.95 -7.67 6.22
N VAL A 68 -0.03 -7.21 7.06
CA VAL A 68 -0.08 -7.34 8.52
C VAL A 68 -0.11 -5.93 9.08
N SER A 69 -1.23 -5.57 9.70
CA SER A 69 -1.45 -4.28 10.33
C SER A 69 -1.41 -4.46 11.84
N SER A 70 -0.43 -3.87 12.50
CA SER A 70 -0.35 -3.80 13.94
C SER A 70 -0.88 -2.46 14.41
N MET A 71 -1.96 -2.51 15.19
CA MET A 71 -2.48 -1.38 15.95
C MET A 71 -2.18 -1.62 17.42
N GLU A 72 -2.42 -0.63 18.27
CA GLU A 72 -2.03 -0.68 19.68
C GLU A 72 -2.66 -1.82 20.47
N ASN A 73 -3.90 -2.19 20.13
CA ASN A 73 -4.66 -3.21 20.86
C ASN A 73 -4.89 -4.49 20.07
N TYR A 74 -4.64 -4.47 18.76
CA TYR A 74 -4.96 -5.60 17.89
C TYR A 74 -4.04 -5.67 16.69
N THR A 75 -3.79 -6.89 16.25
CA THR A 75 -3.08 -7.19 15.00
C THR A 75 -4.06 -7.78 14.01
N PHE A 76 -4.09 -7.22 12.81
CA PHE A 76 -4.92 -7.69 11.71
C PHE A 76 -4.07 -8.25 10.59
N VAL A 77 -4.46 -9.40 10.06
CA VAL A 77 -3.78 -10.03 8.92
C VAL A 77 -4.78 -10.16 7.78
N MET A 78 -4.42 -9.64 6.62
CA MET A 78 -5.25 -9.65 5.42
C MET A 78 -4.51 -10.29 4.27
N ALA A 79 -5.16 -11.23 3.60
CA ALA A 79 -4.71 -11.78 2.34
C ALA A 79 -5.71 -11.41 1.24
N TYR A 80 -5.20 -10.85 0.15
CA TYR A 80 -5.96 -10.46 -1.02
C TYR A 80 -5.50 -11.26 -2.23
N VAL A 81 -6.47 -11.76 -2.99
CA VAL A 81 -6.22 -12.36 -4.31
C VAL A 81 -7.07 -11.61 -5.31
N SER A 82 -6.42 -11.01 -6.30
CA SER A 82 -7.08 -10.26 -7.37
C SER A 82 -6.82 -10.93 -8.70
N LEU A 83 -7.88 -11.20 -9.48
CA LEU A 83 -7.78 -11.70 -10.85
C LEU A 83 -7.89 -10.51 -11.81
N LEU A 84 -6.75 -10.02 -12.27
CA LEU A 84 -6.62 -8.80 -13.08
C LEU A 84 -7.07 -8.98 -14.54
N GLY A 85 -7.33 -10.22 -14.97
CA GLY A 85 -7.69 -10.55 -16.35
C GLY A 85 -9.16 -10.90 -16.60
N LEU A 86 -10.02 -10.91 -15.57
CA LEU A 86 -11.40 -11.45 -15.67
C LEU A 86 -12.52 -10.39 -15.56
N GLY A 87 -12.21 -9.09 -15.63
CA GLY A 87 -13.24 -8.05 -15.59
C GLY A 87 -12.76 -6.72 -16.13
N GLY A 88 -13.44 -6.21 -17.15
CA GLY A 88 -13.29 -4.82 -17.56
C GLY A 88 -13.68 -3.89 -16.40
N GLY A 89 -12.76 -3.00 -16.03
CA GLY A 89 -12.99 -1.82 -15.19
C GLY A 89 -13.47 -2.10 -13.74
N PRO A 90 -12.71 -1.69 -12.69
CA PRO A 90 -13.23 -1.81 -11.34
C PRO A 90 -14.44 -0.90 -11.14
N LEU A 91 -15.58 -1.50 -10.80
CA LEU A 91 -16.70 -0.84 -10.13
C LEU A 91 -16.18 -0.14 -8.85
N PRO A 92 -16.66 1.06 -8.53
CA PRO A 92 -16.19 1.81 -7.38
C PRO A 92 -16.68 1.12 -6.10
N LEU A 93 -15.80 0.43 -5.40
CA LEU A 93 -16.04 0.08 -4.00
C LEU A 93 -15.94 1.37 -3.17
N PRO A 94 -16.91 1.67 -2.29
CA PRO A 94 -16.83 2.84 -1.42
C PRO A 94 -15.62 2.69 -0.50
N GLY A 95 -14.60 3.54 -0.71
CA GLY A 95 -13.32 3.51 0.00
C GLY A 95 -12.11 3.05 -0.83
N GLY A 96 -12.33 2.51 -2.03
CA GLY A 96 -11.27 2.14 -2.97
C GLY A 96 -10.81 3.34 -3.81
N GLY A 97 -9.92 4.16 -3.26
CA GLY A 97 -9.29 5.26 -3.98
C GLY A 97 -8.59 4.78 -5.25
N ILE A 98 -9.15 5.15 -6.39
CA ILE A 98 -8.59 5.07 -7.74
C ILE A 98 -7.29 5.88 -7.83
N PHE A 99 -6.16 5.20 -7.99
CA PHE A 99 -4.98 5.82 -8.58
C PHE A 99 -4.44 4.91 -9.68
N SER A 100 -4.79 5.30 -10.91
CA SER A 100 -4.23 4.82 -12.16
C SER A 100 -3.38 5.97 -12.72
N PHE A 101 -2.06 5.82 -12.68
CA PHE A 101 -1.07 6.51 -13.52
C PHE A 101 0.16 5.61 -13.63
#